data_AF-A0A355DNZ8-F1
#
_entry.id   AF-A0A355DNZ8-F1
#
_cell.length_a   1.000
_cell.length_b   1.000
_cell.length_c   1.000
_cell.angle_alpha   90.00
_cell.angle_beta   90.00
_cell.angle_gamma   90.00
#
_symmetry.space_group_name_H-M   'P 1'
#
loop_
_entity.id
_entity.type
_entity.pdbx_description
1 polymer ?
#
loop_
_entity_poly.entity_id
_entity_poly.type
_entity_poly.pdbx_seq_one_letter_code
_entity_poly.pdbx_strand_id
1 'polypeptide(L)'
;KLKEMLQNKPETQQLALGISELETVISGVRNLGVSEELFCIDLAIARGLDYYTGTVYETTLIGHEALGSICSGGRYEELVGMFVGEKMPGVGISIGLTRLMSRLIKAGILQSFSSTPAQV
;
A
#
# COMPACT_ATOMS: atom_id res chain seq x y z
N LYS A 1 17.79 13.04 -6.02
CA LYS A 1 17.84 11.62 -6.41
C LYS A 1 16.88 11.24 -7.53
N LEU A 2 15.55 11.14 -7.34
CA LEU A 2 14.63 10.79 -8.44
C LEU A 2 14.62 11.82 -9.59
N LYS A 3 14.63 13.13 -9.26
CA LYS A 3 14.71 14.21 -10.27
C LYS A 3 16.03 14.25 -11.03
N GLU A 4 17.10 13.67 -10.49
CA GLU A 4 18.39 13.53 -11.19
C GLU A 4 18.38 12.35 -12.16
N MET A 5 17.61 11.28 -11.86
CA MET A 5 17.46 10.12 -12.75
C MET A 5 16.71 10.44 -14.05
N LEU A 6 15.91 11.51 -14.07
CA LEU A 6 15.21 12.01 -15.26
C LEU A 6 16.16 12.53 -16.36
N GLN A 7 17.41 12.84 -16.05
CA GLN A 7 18.32 13.46 -17.02
C GLN A 7 19.01 12.46 -17.98
N ASN A 8 18.90 11.14 -17.76
CA ASN A 8 19.80 10.16 -18.38
C ASN A 8 19.17 8.96 -19.12
N LYS A 9 17.86 8.91 -19.43
CA LYS A 9 17.25 7.73 -20.11
C LYS A 9 16.08 8.02 -21.08
N PRO A 10 15.81 7.14 -22.07
CA PRO A 10 14.65 7.25 -22.98
C PRO A 10 13.27 7.01 -22.33
N GLU A 11 13.19 6.33 -21.17
CA GLU A 11 11.94 6.07 -20.41
C GLU A 11 11.45 7.28 -19.57
N THR A 12 11.95 8.47 -19.87
CA THR A 12 11.76 9.68 -19.06
C THR A 12 10.29 10.09 -18.89
N GLN A 13 9.42 9.81 -19.87
CA GLN A 13 8.01 10.20 -19.79
C GLN A 13 7.24 9.40 -18.73
N GLN A 14 7.39 8.08 -18.70
CA GLN A 14 6.69 7.23 -17.73
C GLN A 14 7.24 7.45 -16.31
N LEU A 15 8.56 7.62 -16.19
CA LEU A 15 9.18 8.00 -14.92
C LEU A 15 8.68 9.37 -14.43
N ALA A 16 8.59 10.36 -15.31
CA ALA A 16 8.09 11.70 -14.97
C ALA A 16 6.62 11.65 -14.53
N LEU A 17 5.79 10.88 -15.24
CA LEU A 17 4.39 10.66 -14.85
C LEU A 17 4.31 10.00 -13.46
N GLY A 18 5.06 8.93 -13.22
CA GLY A 18 5.07 8.24 -11.93
C GLY A 18 5.54 9.13 -10.77
N ILE A 19 6.55 9.98 -11.00
CA ILE A 19 6.97 10.99 -10.01
C ILE A 19 5.84 12.00 -9.73
N SER A 20 5.18 12.50 -10.79
CA SER A 20 4.08 13.46 -10.66
C SER A 20 2.88 12.87 -9.91
N GLU A 21 2.51 11.63 -10.21
CA GLU A 21 1.44 10.91 -9.53
C GLU A 21 1.79 10.67 -8.05
N LEU A 22 3.03 10.26 -7.76
CA LEU A 22 3.51 10.07 -6.40
C LEU A 22 3.51 11.38 -5.60
N GLU A 23 4.00 12.48 -6.17
CA GLU A 23 3.95 13.81 -5.54
C GLU A 23 2.50 14.23 -5.24
N THR A 24 1.57 13.94 -6.16
CA THR A 24 0.13 14.22 -5.98
C THR A 24 -0.46 13.42 -4.82
N VAL A 25 -0.18 12.12 -4.75
CA VAL A 25 -0.68 11.27 -3.66
C VAL A 25 -0.11 11.70 -2.31
N ILE A 26 1.19 11.93 -2.21
CA ILE A 26 1.85 12.35 -0.97
C ILE A 26 1.30 13.72 -0.50
N SER A 27 1.07 14.64 -1.42
CA SER A 27 0.44 15.93 -1.09
C SER A 27 -1.00 15.73 -0.59
N GLY A 28 -1.76 14.82 -1.19
CA GLY A 28 -3.09 14.44 -0.70
C GLY A 28 -3.06 13.85 0.71
N VAL A 29 -2.14 12.94 1.00
CA VAL A 29 -1.94 12.32 2.33
C VAL A 29 -1.64 13.39 3.38
N ARG A 30 -0.77 14.35 3.06
CA ARG A 30 -0.47 15.51 3.92
C ARG A 30 -1.70 16.38 4.18
N ASN A 31 -2.46 16.68 3.13
CA ASN A 31 -3.68 17.49 3.23
C ASN A 31 -4.79 16.80 4.05
N LEU A 32 -4.78 15.47 4.11
CA LEU A 32 -5.66 14.70 4.99
C LEU A 32 -5.18 14.68 6.46
N GLY A 33 -4.05 15.33 6.78
CA GLY A 33 -3.53 15.46 8.13
C GLY A 33 -2.77 14.23 8.65
N VAL A 34 -2.35 13.33 7.77
CA VAL A 34 -1.54 12.17 8.16
C VAL A 34 -0.12 12.63 8.49
N SER A 35 0.38 12.26 9.68
CA SER A 35 1.75 12.58 10.10
C SER A 35 2.80 11.95 9.17
N GLU A 36 3.90 12.67 8.91
CA GLU A 36 5.05 12.16 8.15
C GLU A 36 5.73 10.95 8.83
N GLU A 37 5.46 10.69 10.11
CA GLU A 37 5.95 9.50 10.81
C GLU A 37 5.20 8.22 10.42
N LEU A 38 4.02 8.34 9.81
CA LEU A 38 3.14 7.22 9.48
C LEU A 38 3.31 6.72 8.04
N PHE A 39 4.08 7.40 7.20
CA PHE A 39 4.34 6.98 5.83
C PHE A 39 5.75 7.37 5.38
N CYS A 40 6.32 6.60 4.48
CA CYS A 40 7.55 6.93 3.79
C CYS A 40 7.47 6.46 2.33
N ILE A 41 8.35 6.98 1.49
CA ILE A 41 8.48 6.52 0.11
C ILE A 41 9.54 5.42 0.09
N ASP A 42 9.11 4.20 -0.25
CA ASP A 42 10.01 3.08 -0.51
C ASP A 42 9.95 2.70 -1.99
N LEU A 43 11.06 2.94 -2.70
CA LEU A 43 11.21 2.63 -4.13
C LEU A 43 11.57 1.16 -4.38
N ALA A 44 11.84 0.37 -3.33
CA ALA A 44 12.15 -1.05 -3.44
C ALA A 44 10.89 -1.92 -3.50
N ILE A 45 9.71 -1.36 -3.27
CA ILE A 45 8.44 -2.08 -3.36
C ILE A 45 8.20 -2.49 -4.82
N ALA A 46 8.50 -3.76 -5.11
CA ALA A 46 8.11 -4.44 -6.34
C ALA A 46 7.20 -5.61 -5.93
N ARG A 47 5.88 -5.41 -6.07
CA ARG A 47 4.91 -6.50 -5.84
C ARG A 47 4.99 -7.46 -7.02
N GLY A 48 5.05 -8.76 -6.76
CA GLY A 48 5.07 -9.81 -7.79
C GLY A 48 3.74 -10.03 -8.51
N LEU A 49 2.97 -8.97 -8.72
CA LEU A 49 1.67 -8.99 -9.37
C LEU A 49 1.65 -7.89 -10.43
N ASP A 50 1.69 -8.30 -11.69
CA ASP A 50 1.86 -7.41 -12.85
C ASP A 50 0.62 -6.54 -13.16
N TYR A 51 -0.36 -6.47 -12.25
CA TYR A 51 -1.60 -5.71 -12.44
C TYR A 51 -1.57 -4.30 -11.84
N TYR A 52 -0.58 -3.95 -11.03
CA TYR A 52 -0.47 -2.59 -10.49
C TYR A 52 0.15 -1.65 -11.53
N THR A 53 -0.50 -0.51 -11.75
CA THR A 53 -0.15 0.44 -12.81
C THR A 53 0.20 1.83 -12.31
N GLY A 54 0.07 2.07 -11.00
CA GLY A 54 0.37 3.36 -10.37
C GLY A 54 0.79 3.16 -8.92
N THR A 55 0.23 3.93 -7.99
CA THR A 55 0.61 3.87 -6.57
C THR A 55 0.46 2.47 -5.97
N VAL A 56 1.43 2.06 -5.17
CA VAL A 56 1.44 0.83 -4.39
C VAL A 56 1.68 1.16 -2.93
N TYR A 57 1.01 0.45 -2.03
CA TYR A 57 1.16 0.63 -0.59
C TYR A 57 1.46 -0.71 0.09
N GLU A 58 2.34 -0.67 1.08
CA GLU A 58 2.55 -1.70 2.08
C GLU A 58 2.58 -1.06 3.46
N THR A 59 2.11 -1.80 4.47
CA THR A 59 2.05 -1.32 5.84
C THR A 59 2.82 -2.28 6.71
N THR A 60 3.89 -1.79 7.32
CA THR A 60 4.74 -2.58 8.22
C THR A 60 4.46 -2.21 9.67
N LEU A 61 4.38 -3.21 10.54
CA LEU A 61 4.25 -2.98 11.96
C LEU A 61 5.65 -2.82 12.58
N ILE A 62 5.93 -1.63 13.13
CA ILE A 62 7.24 -1.27 13.68
C ILE A 62 7.61 -2.24 14.82
N GLY A 63 8.83 -2.78 14.78
CA GLY A 63 9.33 -3.78 15.73
C GLY A 63 8.83 -5.20 15.47
N HIS A 64 8.00 -5.39 14.44
CA HIS A 64 7.40 -6.65 14.03
C HIS A 64 7.50 -6.86 12.52
N GLU A 65 8.59 -6.41 11.91
CA GLU A 65 8.84 -6.44 10.47
C GLU A 65 8.78 -7.88 9.91
N ALA A 66 9.13 -8.88 10.72
CA ALA A 66 9.02 -10.30 10.38
C ALA A 66 7.57 -10.78 10.10
N LEU A 67 6.55 -10.02 10.53
CA LEU A 67 5.16 -10.30 10.16
C LEU A 67 4.87 -9.97 8.68
N GLY A 68 5.78 -9.27 8.00
CA GLY A 68 5.58 -8.71 6.67
C GLY A 68 4.48 -7.66 6.66
N SER A 69 4.03 -7.29 5.47
CA SER A 69 2.97 -6.29 5.34
C SER A 69 1.64 -6.77 5.94
N ILE A 70 1.02 -5.93 6.77
CA ILE A 70 -0.26 -6.18 7.44
C ILE A 70 -1.47 -5.64 6.66
N CYS A 71 -1.23 -4.68 5.77
CA CYS A 71 -2.19 -4.11 4.85
C CYS A 71 -1.44 -3.69 3.59
N SER A 72 -1.89 -4.16 2.43
CA SER A 72 -1.27 -3.77 1.17
C SER A 72 -2.32 -3.43 0.14
N GLY A 73 -1.98 -2.55 -0.80
CA GLY A 73 -2.87 -2.19 -1.90
C GLY A 73 -2.15 -1.51 -3.04
N GLY A 74 -2.95 -0.95 -3.94
CA GLY A 74 -2.45 -0.11 -5.02
C GLY A 74 -3.50 0.17 -6.09
N ARG A 75 -3.09 0.96 -7.08
CA ARG A 75 -3.88 1.34 -8.25
C ARG A 75 -3.68 0.34 -9.39
N TYR A 76 -4.77 -0.04 -10.05
CA TYR A 76 -4.80 -0.92 -11.21
C TYR A 76 -5.72 -0.33 -12.29
N GLU A 77 -5.35 -0.46 -13.55
CA GLU A 77 -6.14 0.10 -14.67
C GLU A 77 -7.05 -0.95 -15.34
N GLU A 78 -6.59 -2.21 -15.41
CA GLU A 78 -7.19 -3.22 -16.29
C GLU A 78 -7.76 -4.45 -15.55
N LEU A 79 -7.50 -4.60 -14.25
CA LEU A 79 -7.87 -5.81 -13.50
C LEU A 79 -9.37 -6.16 -13.59
N VAL A 80 -10.24 -5.15 -13.47
CA VAL A 80 -11.70 -5.33 -13.62
C VAL A 80 -12.09 -5.35 -15.11
N GLY A 81 -11.40 -4.57 -15.93
CA GLY A 81 -11.68 -4.46 -17.37
C GLY A 81 -11.51 -5.76 -18.15
N MET A 82 -10.64 -6.67 -17.69
CA MET A 82 -10.47 -8.02 -18.27
C MET A 82 -11.78 -8.81 -18.35
N PHE A 83 -12.75 -8.54 -17.46
CA PHE A 83 -14.03 -9.27 -17.41
C PHE A 83 -15.21 -8.48 -17.98
N VAL A 84 -15.09 -7.16 -18.06
CA VAL A 84 -16.18 -6.25 -18.46
C VAL A 84 -16.06 -5.81 -19.93
N GLY A 85 -14.86 -5.90 -20.52
CA GLY A 85 -14.60 -5.46 -21.90
C GLY A 85 -14.40 -3.95 -22.04
N GLU A 86 -14.34 -3.22 -20.93
CA GLU A 86 -14.09 -1.77 -20.88
C GLU A 86 -13.03 -1.44 -19.84
N LYS A 87 -12.30 -0.34 -20.05
CA LYS A 87 -11.27 0.12 -19.11
C LYS A 87 -11.91 0.65 -17.83
N MET A 88 -11.66 -0.04 -16.71
CA MET A 88 -12.18 0.32 -15.39
C MET A 88 -11.04 0.51 -14.39
N PRO A 89 -10.49 1.74 -14.26
CA PRO A 89 -9.45 2.02 -13.29
C PRO A 89 -9.99 1.94 -11.86
N GLY A 90 -9.22 1.32 -10.98
CA GLY A 90 -9.54 1.17 -9.57
C GLY A 90 -8.32 1.36 -8.67
N VAL A 91 -8.60 1.66 -7.41
CA VAL A 91 -7.59 1.68 -6.35
C VAL A 91 -8.19 0.99 -5.14
N GLY A 92 -7.42 0.11 -4.51
CA GLY A 92 -7.91 -0.66 -3.38
C GLY A 92 -6.80 -1.11 -2.44
N ILE A 93 -7.20 -1.47 -1.23
CA ILE A 93 -6.35 -2.07 -0.21
C ILE A 93 -6.97 -3.38 0.26
N SER A 94 -6.14 -4.25 0.82
CA SER A 94 -6.59 -5.52 1.36
C SER A 94 -5.91 -5.79 2.70
N ILE A 95 -6.69 -6.32 3.64
CA ILE A 95 -6.24 -6.76 4.96
C ILE A 95 -6.56 -8.24 5.08
N GLY A 96 -5.53 -9.06 5.20
CA GLY A 96 -5.67 -10.50 5.47
C GLY A 96 -6.05 -10.74 6.93
N LEU A 97 -7.29 -10.44 7.31
CA LEU A 97 -7.72 -10.36 8.71
C LEU A 97 -7.43 -11.63 9.52
N THR A 98 -7.77 -12.81 9.01
CA THR A 98 -7.51 -14.09 9.69
C THR A 98 -6.01 -14.30 9.97
N ARG A 99 -5.15 -13.99 8.99
CA ARG A 99 -3.69 -14.10 9.13
C ARG A 99 -3.15 -13.05 10.10
N LEU A 100 -3.67 -11.83 10.03
CA LEU A 100 -3.27 -10.71 10.89
C LEU A 100 -3.60 -11.03 12.36
N MET A 101 -4.85 -11.40 12.65
CA MET A 101 -5.30 -11.76 13.99
C MET A 101 -4.45 -12.88 14.61
N SER A 102 -4.20 -13.97 13.86
CA SER A 102 -3.36 -15.07 14.35
C SER A 102 -1.94 -14.61 14.69
N ARG A 103 -1.35 -13.72 13.87
CA ARG A 103 0.00 -13.19 14.08
C ARG A 103 0.06 -12.23 15.28
N LEU A 104 -0.91 -11.33 15.41
CA LEU A 104 -0.96 -10.35 16.50
C LEU A 104 -1.17 -11.03 17.86
N ILE A 105 -2.02 -12.06 17.93
CA ILE A 105 -2.25 -12.84 19.16
C ILE A 105 -0.98 -13.60 19.55
N LYS A 106 -0.33 -14.29 18.60
CA LYS A 106 0.93 -15.03 18.86
C LYS A 106 2.08 -14.11 19.28
N ALA A 107 2.12 -12.89 18.76
CA ALA A 107 3.12 -11.88 19.12
C ALA A 107 2.81 -11.17 20.46
N GLY A 108 1.66 -11.45 21.10
CA GLY A 108 1.24 -10.79 22.34
C GLY A 108 0.81 -9.33 22.18
N ILE A 109 0.65 -8.86 20.94
CA ILE A 109 0.25 -7.47 20.63
C ILE A 109 -1.26 -7.30 20.84
N LEU A 110 -2.03 -8.34 20.51
CA LEU A 110 -3.48 -8.34 20.69
C LEU A 110 -3.86 -9.37 21.76
N GLN A 111 -4.59 -8.92 22.77
CA GLN A 111 -5.16 -9.79 23.79
C GLN A 111 -6.49 -10.36 23.30
N SER A 112 -6.80 -11.59 23.70
CA SER A 112 -8.11 -12.19 23.45
C SER A 112 -9.19 -11.45 24.24
N PHE A 113 -10.33 -11.21 23.60
CA PHE A 113 -11.52 -10.70 24.27
C PHE A 113 -12.10 -11.73 25.25
N SER A 114 -12.98 -11.29 26.14
CA SER A 114 -13.76 -12.19 26.99
C SER A 114 -14.51 -13.23 26.14
N SER A 115 -14.62 -14.45 26.65
CA SER A 115 -15.35 -15.53 25.98
C SER A 115 -16.85 -15.26 25.87
N THR A 116 -17.36 -14.30 26.64
CA THR A 116 -18.74 -13.84 26.64
C THR A 116 -18.81 -12.32 26.44
N PRO A 117 -19.79 -11.81 25.68
CA PRO A 117 -20.10 -10.39 25.63
C PRO A 117 -20.89 -9.92 26.87
N ALA A 118 -21.33 -10.84 27.74
CA ALA A 118 -22.05 -10.49 28.96
C ALA A 118 -21.16 -9.68 29.89
N GLN A 119 -21.71 -8.57 30.37
CA GLN A 119 -21.04 -7.65 31.29
C GLN A 119 -21.45 -7.90 32.76
N VAL A 120 -22.44 -8.76 32.97
CA VAL A 120 -23.04 -9.14 34.26
C VAL A 120 -23.25 -10.64 34.29
#